data_AF-A0A379X312-F1
#
_entry.id   AF-A0A379X312-F1
#
_cell.length_a   1.000
_cell.length_b   1.000
_cell.length_c   1.000
_cell.angle_alpha   90.00
_cell.angle_beta   90.00
_cell.angle_gamma   90.00
#
_symmetry.space_group_name_H-M   'P 1'
#
loop_
_entity.id
_entity.type
_entity.pdbx_description
1 polymer ?
#
loop_
_entity_poly.entity_id
_entity_poly.type
_entity_poly.pdbx_seq_one_letter_code
_entity_poly.pdbx_strand_id
1 'polypeptide(L)'
;MTNIIVLVDEAHRTQEGGLGEKMRWALPNAHFYGLTGTPISGIDRNTFKLFGAEEDPGRYMSRYSYKQSIRDGATNPVKFEPRLAELRVDRDAINEEFEQLATENDLDEEEKAALSRRAGKLAIMLKSPRRMAAVSNDIVEHFTSHVMPKKMKGMVVVYDREACVQMYYLPVKSSVLMRLKWL
;
A
#
# COMPACT_ATOMS: atom_id res chain seq x y z
N MET A 1 26.42 -13.32 -32.05
CA MET A 1 25.21 -12.56 -31.65
C MET A 1 24.75 -13.10 -30.32
N THR A 2 24.63 -12.25 -29.31
CA THR A 2 24.14 -12.67 -27.99
C THR A 2 22.64 -12.41 -27.95
N ASN A 3 21.83 -13.47 -27.87
CA ASN A 3 20.39 -13.36 -27.73
C ASN A 3 20.04 -13.24 -26.25
N ILE A 4 19.99 -12.01 -25.76
CA ILE A 4 19.66 -11.73 -24.36
C ILE A 4 18.16 -11.46 -24.26
N ILE A 5 17.51 -12.19 -23.37
CA ILE A 5 16.10 -11.98 -23.01
C ILE A 5 16.06 -11.56 -21.54
N VAL A 6 15.39 -10.46 -21.26
CA VAL A 6 15.19 -9.91 -19.93
C VAL A 6 13.72 -10.06 -19.56
N LEU A 7 13.44 -10.83 -18.51
CA LEU A 7 12.11 -11.00 -17.95
C LEU A 7 12.05 -10.22 -16.63
N VAL A 8 11.09 -9.31 -16.50
CA VAL A 8 10.92 -8.48 -15.31
C VAL A 8 9.54 -8.75 -14.70
N ASP A 9 9.55 -9.25 -13.46
CA ASP A 9 8.33 -9.39 -12.67
C ASP A 9 7.99 -8.09 -11.92
N GLU A 10 6.70 -7.85 -11.71
CA GLU A 10 6.13 -6.61 -11.17
C GLU A 10 6.78 -5.35 -11.76
N ALA A 11 6.81 -5.32 -13.10
CA ALA A 11 7.54 -4.33 -13.89
C ALA A 11 7.23 -2.87 -13.52
N HIS A 12 6.09 -2.63 -12.84
CA HIS A 12 5.69 -1.31 -12.39
C HIS A 12 6.41 -0.77 -11.14
N ARG A 13 6.97 -1.63 -10.28
CA ARG A 13 7.41 -1.23 -8.94
C ARG A 13 8.78 -0.58 -8.90
N THR A 14 9.72 -1.10 -9.70
CA THR A 14 11.15 -0.78 -9.53
C THR A 14 11.80 -0.31 -10.83
N GLN A 15 11.25 -0.68 -11.98
CA GLN A 15 11.86 -0.42 -13.27
C GLN A 15 11.28 0.79 -14.00
N GLU A 16 10.14 1.33 -13.55
CA GLU A 16 9.53 2.53 -14.10
C GLU A 16 10.28 3.80 -13.65
N GLY A 17 11.38 4.08 -14.33
CA GLY A 17 12.22 5.25 -14.10
C GLY A 17 13.67 5.01 -14.51
N GLY A 18 14.60 5.70 -13.86
CA GLY A 18 16.01 5.70 -14.25
C GLY A 18 16.69 4.32 -14.23
N LEU A 19 16.20 3.34 -13.47
CA LEU A 19 16.75 1.99 -13.48
C LEU A 19 16.42 1.25 -14.79
N GLY A 20 15.16 1.30 -15.24
CA GLY A 20 14.76 0.69 -16.52
C GLY A 20 15.49 1.31 -17.71
N GLU A 21 15.70 2.63 -17.69
CA GLU A 21 16.48 3.33 -18.71
C GLU A 21 17.96 2.90 -18.71
N LYS A 22 18.58 2.78 -17.54
CA LYS A 22 19.95 2.26 -17.41
C LYS A 22 20.07 0.80 -17.88
N MET A 23 19.08 -0.04 -17.59
CA MET A 23 19.06 -1.43 -18.07
C MET A 23 18.98 -1.50 -19.59
N ARG A 24 18.13 -0.67 -20.21
CA ARG A 24 18.05 -0.55 -21.68
C ARG A 24 19.36 -0.07 -22.29
N TRP A 25 20.02 0.90 -21.65
CA TRP A 25 21.32 1.41 -22.11
C TRP A 25 22.43 0.35 -22.00
N ALA A 26 22.45 -0.42 -20.90
CA ALA A 26 23.46 -1.47 -20.67
C ALA A 26 23.25 -2.71 -21.57
N LEU A 27 22.01 -2.99 -21.96
CA LEU A 27 21.62 -4.15 -22.77
C LEU A 27 20.85 -3.72 -24.03
N PRO A 28 21.51 -2.98 -24.97
CA PRO A 28 20.82 -2.33 -26.08
C PRO A 28 20.18 -3.30 -27.07
N ASN A 29 20.69 -4.54 -27.14
CA ASN A 29 20.22 -5.58 -28.06
C ASN A 29 19.36 -6.65 -27.38
N ALA A 30 18.96 -6.44 -26.12
CA ALA A 30 18.13 -7.42 -25.42
C ALA A 30 16.64 -7.18 -25.66
N HIS A 31 15.88 -8.27 -25.70
CA HIS A 31 14.41 -8.23 -25.69
C HIS A 31 13.91 -8.22 -24.25
N PHE A 32 13.04 -7.26 -23.92
CA PHE A 32 12.52 -7.09 -22.56
C PHE A 32 11.04 -7.46 -22.54
N TYR A 33 10.66 -8.29 -21.58
CA TYR A 33 9.27 -8.63 -21.29
C TYR A 33 8.96 -8.25 -19.84
N GLY A 34 7.91 -7.47 -19.65
CA GLY A 34 7.42 -7.05 -18.33
C GLY A 34 6.13 -7.77 -17.97
N LEU A 35 6.11 -8.42 -16.81
CA LEU A 35 4.91 -8.97 -16.21
C LEU A 35 4.45 -8.02 -15.11
N THR A 36 3.17 -7.63 -15.13
CA THR A 36 2.60 -6.74 -14.09
C THR A 36 1.10 -6.90 -14.01
N GLY A 37 0.56 -6.89 -12.79
CA GLY A 37 -0.88 -6.82 -12.55
C GLY A 37 -1.44 -5.39 -12.61
N THR A 38 -0.57 -4.37 -12.47
CA THR A 38 -0.96 -2.96 -12.38
C THR A 38 -0.03 -2.10 -13.24
N PRO A 39 -0.21 -2.12 -14.58
CA PRO A 39 0.57 -1.28 -15.48
C PRO A 39 0.25 0.20 -15.25
N ILE A 40 1.26 1.06 -15.35
CA ILE A 40 1.18 2.51 -15.15
C ILE A 40 1.42 3.21 -16.49
N SER A 41 0.55 4.16 -16.83
CA SER A 41 0.67 5.02 -18.03
C SER A 41 0.72 6.51 -17.65
N GLY A 42 1.69 6.88 -16.83
CA GLY A 42 1.97 8.28 -16.47
C GLY A 42 3.02 8.93 -17.37
N ILE A 43 3.24 10.22 -17.17
CA ILE A 43 4.31 10.99 -17.85
C ILE A 43 5.67 10.59 -17.29
N ASP A 44 5.80 10.57 -15.95
CA ASP A 44 7.08 10.27 -15.28
C ASP A 44 7.36 8.78 -15.12
N ARG A 45 6.30 7.96 -15.07
CA ARG A 45 6.37 6.50 -14.93
C ARG A 45 5.48 5.82 -15.94
N ASN A 46 6.07 4.99 -16.78
CA ASN A 46 5.36 4.38 -17.88
C ASN A 46 5.89 2.96 -18.15
N THR A 47 5.13 1.94 -17.75
CA THR A 47 5.50 0.54 -18.00
C THR A 47 5.67 0.30 -19.50
N PHE A 48 4.79 0.89 -20.32
CA PHE A 48 4.75 0.67 -21.76
C PHE A 48 5.88 1.35 -22.52
N LYS A 49 6.52 2.37 -21.95
CA LYS A 49 7.74 2.96 -22.54
C LYS A 49 8.89 1.94 -22.50
N LEU A 50 8.93 1.11 -21.46
CA LEU A 50 10.03 0.17 -21.25
C LEU A 50 9.73 -1.22 -21.81
N PHE A 51 8.48 -1.69 -21.75
CA PHE A 51 8.12 -3.08 -22.06
C PHE A 51 7.05 -3.22 -23.15
N GLY A 52 6.42 -2.12 -23.57
CA GLY A 52 5.37 -2.15 -24.58
C GLY A 52 5.96 -2.13 -25.98
N ALA A 53 5.57 -3.09 -26.81
CA ALA A 53 5.90 -3.10 -28.24
C ALA A 53 4.87 -2.25 -29.01
N GLU A 54 5.28 -1.59 -30.10
CA GLU A 54 4.37 -0.74 -30.89
C GLU A 54 3.44 -1.57 -31.77
N GLU A 55 3.92 -2.75 -32.18
CA GLU A 55 3.17 -3.76 -32.94
C GLU A 55 2.07 -4.43 -32.11
N ASP A 56 2.18 -4.42 -30.79
CA ASP A 56 1.20 -5.04 -29.90
C ASP A 56 -0.03 -4.12 -29.72
N PRO A 57 -1.26 -4.61 -29.95
CA PRO A 57 -2.47 -3.84 -29.72
C PRO A 57 -2.56 -3.32 -28.28
N GLY A 58 -2.59 -2.00 -28.11
CA GLY A 58 -2.59 -1.37 -26.79
C GLY A 58 -1.29 -1.57 -26.00
N ARG A 59 -0.18 -1.91 -26.68
CA ARG A 59 1.14 -2.19 -26.10
C ARG A 59 1.16 -3.36 -25.11
N TYR A 60 0.25 -4.31 -25.27
CA TYR A 60 0.21 -5.56 -24.53
C TYR A 60 0.41 -6.74 -25.47
N MET A 61 1.49 -7.48 -25.30
CA MET A 61 1.65 -8.79 -25.94
C MET A 61 0.52 -9.75 -25.53
N SER A 62 0.09 -9.69 -24.26
CA SER A 62 -1.06 -10.42 -23.74
C SER A 62 -1.64 -9.72 -22.52
N ARG A 63 -2.95 -9.85 -22.31
CA ARG A 63 -3.63 -9.26 -21.15
C ARG A 63 -4.68 -10.20 -20.58
N TYR A 64 -4.49 -10.57 -19.32
CA TYR A 64 -5.46 -11.34 -18.55
C TYR A 64 -6.04 -10.47 -17.42
N SER A 65 -7.29 -10.03 -17.59
CA SER A 65 -7.91 -9.09 -16.64
C SER A 65 -8.41 -9.76 -15.36
N TYR A 66 -8.51 -9.00 -14.27
CA TYR A 66 -9.11 -9.49 -13.02
C TYR A 66 -10.54 -10.03 -13.22
N LYS A 67 -11.33 -9.42 -14.12
CA LYS A 67 -12.68 -9.90 -14.45
C LYS A 67 -12.65 -11.28 -15.09
N GLN A 68 -11.69 -11.52 -15.99
CA GLN A 68 -11.48 -12.83 -16.60
C GLN A 68 -11.04 -13.85 -15.55
N SER A 69 -10.10 -13.46 -14.70
CA SER A 69 -9.61 -14.30 -13.59
C SER A 69 -10.72 -14.79 -12.66
N ILE A 70 -11.68 -13.93 -12.34
CA ILE A 70 -12.86 -14.31 -11.55
C ILE A 70 -13.79 -15.24 -12.34
N ARG A 71 -14.06 -14.95 -13.62
CA ARG A 71 -14.92 -15.79 -14.47
C ARG A 71 -14.39 -17.20 -14.64
N ASP A 72 -13.09 -17.35 -14.78
CA ASP A 72 -12.43 -18.65 -14.99
C ASP A 72 -12.21 -19.42 -13.67
N GLY A 73 -12.56 -18.82 -12.53
CA GLY A 73 -12.32 -19.41 -11.21
C GLY A 73 -10.86 -19.42 -10.76
N ALA A 74 -9.98 -18.70 -11.48
CA ALA A 74 -8.56 -18.57 -11.12
C ALA A 74 -8.34 -17.68 -9.88
N THR A 75 -9.24 -16.72 -9.62
CA THR A 75 -9.24 -15.90 -8.41
C THR A 75 -10.63 -15.82 -7.77
N ASN A 76 -10.66 -15.70 -6.44
CA ASN A 76 -11.90 -15.46 -5.70
C ASN A 76 -12.33 -13.98 -5.81
N PRO A 77 -13.64 -13.69 -5.85
CA PRO A 77 -14.13 -12.31 -5.81
C PRO A 77 -13.82 -11.65 -4.46
N VAL A 78 -13.48 -10.37 -4.50
CA VAL A 78 -13.24 -9.55 -3.29
C VAL A 78 -14.58 -9.02 -2.79
N LYS A 79 -14.88 -9.25 -1.51
CA LYS A 79 -15.97 -8.59 -0.79
C LYS A 79 -15.41 -7.41 0.00
N PHE A 80 -15.96 -6.23 -0.23
CA PHE A 80 -15.58 -5.00 0.46
C PHE A 80 -16.72 -4.53 1.36
N GLU A 81 -16.42 -4.37 2.65
CA GLU A 81 -17.35 -3.87 3.66
C GLU A 81 -16.77 -2.60 4.28
N PRO A 82 -17.27 -1.40 3.92
CA PRO A 82 -16.80 -0.17 4.52
C PRO A 82 -17.26 -0.10 5.98
N ARG A 83 -16.33 0.23 6.89
CA ARG A 83 -16.62 0.48 8.31
C ARG A 83 -16.30 1.92 8.64
N LEU A 84 -17.30 2.66 9.11
CA LEU A 84 -17.14 4.04 9.55
C LEU A 84 -16.70 4.04 11.00
N ALA A 85 -15.42 4.27 11.26
CA ALA A 85 -14.99 4.71 12.58
C ALA A 85 -15.28 6.22 12.68
N GLU A 86 -16.06 6.65 13.68
CA GLU A 86 -16.31 8.08 13.91
C GLU A 86 -14.98 8.81 14.09
N LEU A 87 -14.61 9.60 13.08
CA LEU A 87 -13.46 10.50 13.15
C LEU A 87 -13.94 11.82 13.76
N ARG A 88 -14.03 11.87 15.10
CA ARG A 88 -14.19 13.16 15.78
C ARG A 88 -12.84 13.88 15.75
N VAL A 89 -12.73 14.82 14.82
CA VAL A 89 -11.55 15.67 14.64
C VAL A 89 -11.60 16.78 15.70
N ASP A 90 -10.92 16.55 16.82
CA ASP A 90 -10.62 17.62 17.77
C ASP A 90 -9.40 18.39 17.25
N ARG A 91 -9.65 19.50 16.56
CA ARG A 91 -8.59 20.28 15.89
C ARG A 91 -7.59 20.86 16.87
N ASP A 92 -8.04 21.20 18.06
CA ASP A 92 -7.19 21.81 19.08
C ASP A 92 -6.25 20.76 19.66
N ALA A 93 -6.78 19.58 20.00
CA ALA A 93 -5.96 18.44 20.43
C ALA A 93 -4.97 17.98 19.35
N ILE A 94 -5.36 17.98 18.07
CA ILE A 94 -4.46 17.62 16.96
C ILE A 94 -3.34 18.64 16.79
N ASN A 95 -3.64 19.93 16.92
CA ASN A 95 -2.61 20.97 16.83
C ASN A 95 -1.66 20.88 18.03
N GLU A 96 -2.17 20.62 19.24
CA GLU A 96 -1.35 20.44 20.43
C GLU A 96 -0.41 19.24 20.31
N GLU A 97 -0.91 18.06 19.95
CA GLU A 97 -0.07 16.87 19.71
C GLU A 97 0.94 17.10 18.58
N PHE A 98 0.57 17.85 17.54
CA PHE A 98 1.49 18.19 16.45
C PHE A 98 2.63 19.10 16.92
N GLU A 99 2.34 20.12 17.73
CA GLU A 99 3.37 20.99 18.29
C GLU A 99 4.27 20.25 19.30
N GLN A 100 3.71 19.33 20.09
CA GLN A 100 4.49 18.46 20.96
C GLN A 100 5.44 17.58 20.16
N LEU A 101 4.95 16.88 19.13
CA LEU A 101 5.77 16.08 18.22
C LEU A 101 6.87 16.91 17.55
N ALA A 102 6.54 18.11 17.10
CA ALA A 102 7.51 18.99 16.47
C ALA A 102 8.59 19.44 17.45
N THR A 103 8.22 19.68 18.71
CA THR A 103 9.17 20.02 19.78
C THR A 103 10.05 18.83 20.15
N GLU A 104 9.49 17.63 20.29
CA GLU A 104 10.24 16.40 20.62
C GLU A 104 11.25 15.99 19.55
N ASN A 105 11.00 16.38 18.30
CA ASN A 105 11.88 16.08 17.16
C ASN A 105 12.74 17.28 16.73
N ASP A 106 12.77 18.36 17.54
CA ASP A 106 13.53 19.60 17.25
C ASP A 106 13.29 20.13 15.82
N LEU A 107 12.04 20.06 15.34
CA LEU A 107 11.69 20.50 13.98
C LEU A 107 11.67 22.03 13.90
N ASP A 108 12.34 22.57 12.89
CA ASP A 108 12.25 24.01 12.58
C ASP A 108 10.92 24.37 11.88
N GLU A 109 10.64 25.66 11.72
CA GLU A 109 9.38 26.13 11.10
C GLU A 109 9.21 25.69 9.63
N GLU A 110 10.31 25.48 8.91
CA GLU A 110 10.28 25.00 7.53
C GLU A 110 9.95 23.49 7.49
N GLU A 111 10.53 22.72 8.40
CA GLU A 111 10.27 21.29 8.62
C GLU A 111 8.86 21.03 9.15
N LYS A 112 8.38 21.83 10.10
CA LYS A 112 6.97 21.82 10.55
C LYS A 112 6.02 22.09 9.38
N ALA A 113 6.28 23.11 8.57
CA ALA A 113 5.46 23.43 7.41
C ALA A 113 5.50 22.32 6.34
N ALA A 114 6.64 21.63 6.18
CA ALA A 114 6.78 20.49 5.28
C ALA A 114 6.03 19.25 5.80
N LEU A 115 6.13 18.96 7.10
CA LEU A 115 5.48 17.82 7.76
C LEU A 115 3.95 18.00 7.81
N SER A 116 3.49 19.23 8.12
CA SER A 116 2.08 19.62 8.11
C SER A 116 1.45 19.50 6.71
N ARG A 117 2.20 19.87 5.65
CA ARG A 117 1.75 19.72 4.25
C ARG A 117 1.72 18.26 3.76
N ARG A 118 2.59 17.39 4.28
CA ARG A 118 2.76 16.02 3.75
C ARG A 118 1.92 14.96 4.45
N ALA A 119 1.81 14.97 5.78
CA ALA A 119 1.34 13.77 6.48
C ALA A 119 1.02 13.93 7.97
N GLY A 120 1.58 14.94 8.66
CA GLY A 120 1.60 14.98 10.13
C GLY A 120 0.21 14.96 10.75
N LYS A 121 -0.68 15.86 10.31
CA LYS A 121 -2.05 15.95 10.87
C LYS A 121 -2.90 14.72 10.59
N LEU A 122 -2.73 14.08 9.43
CA LEU A 122 -3.45 12.84 9.10
C LEU A 122 -2.93 11.66 9.92
N ALA A 123 -1.61 11.52 10.07
CA ALA A 123 -1.00 10.48 10.86
C ALA A 123 -1.44 10.55 12.33
N ILE A 124 -1.48 11.76 12.90
CA ILE A 124 -2.00 12.02 14.25
C ILE A 124 -3.47 11.60 14.37
N MET A 125 -4.33 12.06 13.45
CA MET A 125 -5.75 11.68 13.43
C MET A 125 -5.97 10.16 13.33
N LEU A 126 -5.16 9.48 12.51
CA LEU A 126 -5.27 8.03 12.32
C LEU A 126 -4.81 7.25 13.55
N LYS A 127 -3.81 7.77 14.29
CA LYS A 127 -3.21 7.17 15.48
C LYS A 127 -3.84 7.62 16.80
N SER A 128 -4.84 8.51 16.77
CA SER A 128 -5.58 8.92 17.97
C SER A 128 -5.98 7.71 18.83
N PRO A 129 -5.64 7.66 20.14
CA PRO A 129 -5.85 6.49 20.98
C PRO A 129 -7.30 5.99 20.99
N ARG A 130 -8.26 6.92 21.04
CA ARG A 130 -9.70 6.61 21.02
C ARG A 130 -10.10 5.91 19.72
N ARG A 131 -9.60 6.39 18.58
CA ARG A 131 -9.87 5.81 17.26
C ARG A 131 -9.24 4.43 17.14
N MET A 132 -7.96 4.32 17.50
CA MET A 132 -7.21 3.06 17.42
C MET A 132 -7.87 1.96 18.27
N ALA A 133 -8.33 2.30 19.48
CA ALA A 133 -9.08 1.37 20.33
C ALA A 133 -10.42 0.95 19.70
N ALA A 134 -11.19 1.90 19.15
CA ALA A 134 -12.46 1.60 18.49
C ALA A 134 -12.27 0.67 17.27
N VAL A 135 -11.28 0.96 16.42
CA VAL A 135 -10.94 0.14 15.25
C VAL A 135 -10.44 -1.23 15.67
N SER A 136 -9.60 -1.31 16.72
CA SER A 136 -9.09 -2.59 17.24
C SER A 136 -10.23 -3.49 17.73
N ASN A 137 -11.17 -2.95 18.51
CA ASN A 137 -12.32 -3.70 19.02
C ASN A 137 -13.21 -4.21 17.88
N ASP A 138 -13.53 -3.37 16.89
CA ASP A 138 -14.31 -3.76 15.72
C ASP A 138 -13.62 -4.88 14.91
N ILE A 139 -12.30 -4.80 14.70
CA ILE A 139 -11.52 -5.84 14.03
C ILE A 139 -11.60 -7.17 14.79
N VAL A 140 -11.44 -7.14 16.11
CA VAL A 140 -11.49 -8.34 16.97
C VAL A 140 -12.88 -8.96 16.94
N GLU A 141 -13.93 -8.15 17.08
CA GLU A 141 -15.32 -8.60 17.01
C GLU A 141 -15.65 -9.23 15.65
N HIS A 142 -15.28 -8.56 14.55
CA HIS A 142 -15.50 -9.08 13.21
C HIS A 142 -14.71 -10.38 12.97
N PHE A 143 -13.46 -10.44 13.40
CA PHE A 143 -12.64 -11.63 13.19
C PHE A 143 -13.18 -12.83 13.98
N THR A 144 -13.53 -12.64 15.25
CA THR A 144 -14.04 -13.72 16.10
C THR A 144 -15.41 -14.21 15.65
N SER A 145 -16.30 -13.32 15.23
CA SER A 145 -17.66 -13.68 14.78
C SER A 145 -17.73 -14.21 13.34
N HIS A 146 -16.86 -13.75 12.43
CA HIS A 146 -17.00 -14.01 11.00
C HIS A 146 -15.84 -14.78 10.34
N VAL A 147 -14.60 -14.53 10.76
CA VAL A 147 -13.39 -15.07 10.11
C VAL A 147 -12.91 -16.36 10.78
N MET A 148 -12.87 -16.37 12.11
CA MET A 148 -12.43 -17.50 12.92
C MET A 148 -13.31 -18.76 12.72
N PRO A 149 -14.66 -18.68 12.68
CA PRO A 149 -15.50 -19.86 12.44
C PRO A 149 -15.27 -20.49 11.05
N LYS A 150 -14.80 -19.69 10.08
CA LYS A 150 -14.43 -20.15 8.74
C LYS A 150 -13.01 -20.71 8.66
N LYS A 151 -12.28 -20.74 9.79
CA LYS A 151 -10.88 -21.19 9.89
C LYS A 151 -9.93 -20.42 8.96
N MET A 152 -10.23 -19.14 8.71
CA MET A 152 -9.42 -18.26 7.88
C MET A 152 -8.48 -17.40 8.73
N LYS A 153 -7.45 -16.84 8.08
CA LYS A 153 -6.49 -15.91 8.70
C LYS A 153 -6.84 -14.47 8.37
N GLY A 154 -6.35 -13.53 9.18
CA GLY A 154 -6.51 -12.09 8.98
C GLY A 154 -5.16 -11.38 8.92
N MET A 155 -5.11 -10.29 8.18
CA MET A 155 -3.99 -9.35 8.14
C MET A 155 -4.52 -7.95 8.37
N VAL A 156 -3.91 -7.21 9.30
CA VAL A 156 -4.22 -5.81 9.57
C VAL A 156 -3.12 -4.96 8.96
N VAL A 157 -3.50 -4.03 8.09
CA VAL A 157 -2.61 -3.07 7.45
C VAL A 157 -2.83 -1.70 8.06
N VAL A 158 -1.78 -1.10 8.60
CA VAL A 158 -1.81 0.20 9.29
C VAL A 158 -0.89 1.22 8.63
N TYR A 159 -1.03 2.48 9.03
CA TYR A 159 -0.36 3.62 8.39
C TYR A 159 1.17 3.57 8.46
N ASP A 160 1.74 3.30 9.63
CA ASP A 160 3.18 3.28 9.85
C ASP A 160 3.59 2.22 10.89
N ARG A 161 4.90 2.11 11.15
CA ARG A 161 5.46 1.17 12.14
C ARG A 161 4.97 1.45 13.56
N GLU A 162 4.74 2.72 13.92
CA GLU A 162 4.28 3.10 15.25
C GLU A 162 2.84 2.63 15.49
N ALA A 163 1.95 2.87 14.52
CA ALA A 163 0.59 2.36 14.52
C ALA A 163 0.54 0.82 14.61
N CYS A 164 1.52 0.13 14.01
CA CYS A 164 1.67 -1.32 14.15
C CYS A 164 1.89 -1.73 15.60
N VAL A 165 2.80 -1.04 16.30
CA VAL A 165 3.11 -1.31 17.71
C VAL A 165 1.90 -0.99 18.59
N GLN A 166 1.27 0.17 18.39
CA GLN A 166 0.06 0.53 19.13
C GLN A 166 -1.05 -0.52 18.92
N MET A 167 -1.33 -0.90 17.68
CA MET A 167 -2.33 -1.91 17.34
C MET A 167 -1.97 -3.32 17.84
N TYR A 168 -0.71 -3.62 18.09
CA TYR A 168 -0.29 -4.89 18.70
C TYR A 168 -0.63 -4.97 20.19
N TYR A 169 -0.54 -3.85 20.91
CA TYR A 169 -0.80 -3.78 22.35
C TYR A 169 -2.23 -3.41 22.74
N LEU A 170 -3.08 -3.01 21.80
CA LEU A 170 -4.50 -2.74 22.05
C LEU A 170 -5.37 -4.01 22.26
N PRO A 171 -5.16 -5.15 21.58
CA PRO A 171 -6.01 -6.34 21.67
C PRO A 171 -5.91 -7.15 22.99
N VAL A 172 -5.41 -6.60 24.10
CA VAL A 172 -5.00 -7.34 25.33
C VAL A 172 -6.12 -8.17 26.00
N LYS A 173 -7.36 -8.15 25.51
CA LYS A 173 -8.43 -9.04 26.00
C LYS A 173 -8.71 -10.29 25.16
N SER A 174 -8.14 -10.43 23.97
CA SER A 174 -8.44 -11.56 23.09
C SER A 174 -7.15 -12.23 22.65
N SER A 175 -6.97 -13.50 23.02
CA SER A 175 -5.82 -14.36 22.66
C SER A 175 -5.77 -14.71 21.16
N VAL A 176 -5.99 -13.72 20.28
CA VAL A 176 -6.19 -13.88 18.85
C VAL A 176 -4.91 -13.45 18.13
N LEU A 177 -4.19 -14.42 17.59
CA LEU A 177 -2.96 -14.19 16.85
C LEU A 177 -3.27 -13.70 15.41
N MET A 178 -3.31 -12.38 15.20
CA MET A 178 -3.36 -11.77 13.87
C MET A 178 -1.96 -11.34 13.41
N ARG A 179 -1.73 -11.33 12.10
CA ARG A 179 -0.48 -10.81 11.53
C ARG A 179 -0.63 -9.32 11.20
N LEU A 180 0.26 -8.50 11.76
CA LEU A 180 0.31 -7.06 11.52
C LEU A 180 1.35 -6.72 10.45
N LYS A 181 1.02 -5.75 9.58
CA LYS A 181 1.92 -5.18 8.58
C LYS A 181 1.64 -3.68 8.44
N TRP A 182 2.67 -2.88 8.18
CA TRP A 182 2.55 -1.45 7.87
C TRP A 182 2.79 -1.20 6.38
N LEU A 183 2.32 -0.05 5.88
CA LEU A 183 2.50 0.41 4.50
C LEU A 183 3.84 1.10 4.29
#